data_AF-A0A3S3QWH7-F1
#
_entry.id   AF-A0A3S3QWH7-F1
#
_cell.length_a   1.000
_cell.length_b   1.000
_cell.length_c   1.000
_cell.angle_alpha   90.00
_cell.angle_beta   90.00
_cell.angle_gamma   90.00
#
_symmetry.space_group_name_H-M   'P 1'
#
loop_
_entity.id
_entity.type
_entity.pdbx_description
1 polymer ?
#
loop_
_entity_poly.entity_id
_entity_poly.type
_entity_poly.pdbx_seq_one_letter_code
_entity_poly.pdbx_strand_id
1 'polypeptide(L)'
;MAKSAIQKIAMNPSENIAYDKLVLSQENVRRVKDGVTIEQLAEDIGRRKLLQSLNVRPVLDGDGEETGTYEVPAGGRRYLALGILV
;
A
#
# COMPACT_ATOMS: atom_id res chain seq x y z
N MET A 1 36.56 25.72 3.51
CA MET A 1 35.55 25.10 2.63
C MET A 1 34.37 24.70 3.51
N ALA A 2 33.26 25.45 3.50
CA ALA A 2 32.09 25.14 4.33
C ALA A 2 31.41 23.86 3.81
N LYS A 3 31.22 22.89 4.70
CA LYS A 3 30.54 21.63 4.41
C LYS A 3 29.05 21.93 4.26
N SER A 4 28.54 21.94 3.03
CA SER A 4 27.11 22.13 2.78
C SER A 4 26.34 21.07 3.58
N ALA A 5 25.45 21.50 4.47
CA ALA A 5 24.67 20.59 5.29
C ALA A 5 23.82 19.71 4.37
N ILE A 6 23.93 18.39 4.52
CA ILE A 6 23.14 17.44 3.74
C ILE A 6 21.66 17.68 4.10
N GLN A 7 20.93 18.29 3.17
CA GLN A 7 19.50 18.56 3.33
C GLN A 7 18.76 17.23 3.17
N LYS A 8 18.16 16.74 4.26
CA LYS A 8 17.40 15.48 4.27
C LYS A 8 15.94 15.77 3.88
N ILE A 9 15.36 14.88 3.08
CA ILE A 9 13.92 14.92 2.75
C ILE A 9 13.16 14.28 3.92
N ALA A 10 12.15 14.96 4.43
CA ALA A 10 11.20 14.38 5.38
C ALA A 10 10.25 13.45 4.62
N MET A 11 10.11 12.21 5.07
CA MET A 11 9.19 11.23 4.50
C MET A 11 8.13 10.88 5.54
N ASN A 12 6.92 10.59 5.08
CA ASN A 12 5.87 10.08 5.96
C ASN A 12 6.26 8.68 6.46
N PRO A 13 6.05 8.39 7.75
CA PRO A 13 6.25 7.04 8.28
C PRO A 13 5.20 6.08 7.74
N SER A 14 5.45 4.77 7.87
CA SER A 14 4.43 3.76 7.66
C SER A 14 3.39 3.80 8.78
N GLU A 15 2.12 3.63 8.42
CA GLU A 15 1.00 3.61 9.37
C GLU A 15 0.22 2.29 9.29
N ASN A 16 -0.39 1.91 10.40
CA ASN A 16 -1.29 0.76 10.47
C ASN A 16 -2.71 1.21 10.09
N ILE A 17 -3.20 0.74 8.94
CA ILE A 17 -4.54 1.06 8.43
C ILE A 17 -5.35 -0.24 8.41
N ALA A 18 -6.60 -0.16 8.86
CA ALA A 18 -7.51 -1.30 8.85
C ALA A 18 -7.86 -1.69 7.40
N TYR A 19 -7.96 -3.00 7.13
CA TYR A 19 -8.12 -3.50 5.76
C TYR A 19 -9.44 -3.04 5.11
N ASP A 20 -10.51 -2.96 5.88
CA ASP A 20 -11.83 -2.47 5.47
C ASP A 20 -11.86 -1.00 5.05
N LYS A 21 -10.82 -0.23 5.40
CA LYS A 21 -10.65 1.17 4.98
C LYS A 21 -9.85 1.32 3.68
N LEU A 22 -9.34 0.23 3.12
CA LEU A 22 -8.56 0.25 1.89
C LEU A 22 -9.45 0.00 0.68
N VAL A 23 -9.29 0.82 -0.36
CA VAL A 23 -10.03 0.71 -1.62
C VAL A 23 -9.03 0.50 -2.75
N LEU A 24 -9.19 -0.59 -3.51
CA LEU A 24 -8.32 -0.85 -4.65
C LEU A 24 -8.61 0.16 -5.77
N SER A 25 -7.57 0.88 -6.21
CA SER A 25 -7.69 1.76 -7.38
C SER A 25 -8.03 0.97 -8.64
N GLN A 26 -8.92 1.50 -9.49
CA GLN A 26 -9.28 0.92 -10.78
C GLN A 26 -8.09 0.86 -11.75
N GLU A 27 -7.02 1.62 -11.50
CA GLU A 27 -5.80 1.60 -12.31
C GLU A 27 -4.95 0.33 -12.11
N ASN A 28 -5.24 -0.50 -11.10
CA ASN A 28 -4.44 -1.67 -10.71
C ASN A 28 -4.96 -3.00 -11.28
N VAL A 29 -4.61 -3.34 -12.53
CA VAL A 29 -5.17 -4.53 -13.23
C VAL A 29 -4.22 -5.74 -13.33
N ARG A 30 -3.00 -5.69 -12.78
CA ARG A 30 -2.02 -6.80 -12.98
C ARG A 30 -2.27 -7.98 -12.03
N ARG A 31 -2.92 -9.03 -12.54
CA ARG A 31 -3.26 -10.26 -11.80
C ARG A 31 -2.07 -11.20 -11.56
N VAL A 32 -1.12 -11.31 -12.50
CA VAL A 32 0.05 -12.22 -12.40
C VAL A 32 1.37 -11.47 -12.61
N LYS A 33 2.38 -11.77 -11.78
CA LYS A 33 3.76 -11.28 -11.91
C LYS A 33 4.73 -12.45 -11.64
N ASP A 34 5.65 -12.70 -12.58
CA ASP A 34 6.76 -13.65 -12.47
C ASP A 34 6.37 -15.08 -12.02
N GLY A 35 5.19 -15.56 -12.45
CA GLY A 35 4.70 -16.91 -12.12
C GLY A 35 4.17 -17.08 -10.69
N VAL A 36 4.31 -16.08 -9.82
CA VAL A 36 3.77 -16.12 -8.46
C VAL A 36 2.29 -15.74 -8.48
N THR A 37 1.42 -16.59 -7.92
CA THR A 37 -0.02 -16.29 -7.82
C THR A 37 -0.30 -15.37 -6.62
N ILE A 38 -1.55 -14.93 -6.47
CA ILE A 38 -1.94 -14.09 -5.32
C ILE A 38 -2.00 -14.94 -4.05
N GLU A 39 -2.42 -16.20 -4.16
CA GLU A 39 -2.52 -17.16 -3.07
C GLU A 39 -1.13 -17.52 -2.52
N GLN A 40 -0.16 -17.76 -3.41
CA GLN A 40 1.23 -17.97 -3.01
C GLN A 40 1.82 -16.74 -2.31
N LEU A 41 1.46 -15.54 -2.79
CA LEU A 41 1.86 -14.29 -2.13
C LEU A 41 1.18 -14.11 -0.77
N ALA A 42 -0.08 -14.52 -0.62
CA ALA A 42 -0.81 -14.47 0.64
C ALA A 42 -0.20 -15.42 1.68
N GLU A 43 0.12 -16.64 1.29
CA GLU A 43 0.82 -17.60 2.15
C GLU A 43 2.16 -17.01 2.63
N ASP A 44 2.90 -16.37 1.71
CA ASP A 44 4.18 -15.74 2.04
C ASP A 44 4.03 -14.58 3.04
N ILE A 45 3.04 -13.72 2.84
CA ILE A 45 2.70 -12.63 3.77
C ILE A 45 2.26 -13.18 5.13
N GLY A 46 1.48 -14.27 5.16
CA GLY A 46 1.09 -14.93 6.40
C GLY A 46 2.29 -15.42 7.21
N ARG A 47 3.31 -15.96 6.53
CA ARG A 47 4.55 -16.47 7.14
C ARG A 47 5.53 -15.36 7.56
N ARG A 48 5.72 -14.33 6.72
CA ARG A 48 6.82 -13.36 6.85
C ARG A 48 6.37 -11.91 7.11
N LYS A 49 5.07 -11.65 7.16
CA LYS A 49 4.47 -10.31 7.13
C LYS A 49 4.80 -9.55 5.84
N LEU A 50 4.27 -8.34 5.70
CA LEU A 50 4.57 -7.48 4.55
C LEU A 50 6.03 -7.04 4.59
N LEU A 51 6.82 -7.51 3.62
CA LEU A 51 8.20 -7.03 3.43
C LEU A 51 8.25 -5.59 2.90
N GLN A 52 7.23 -5.18 2.14
CA GLN A 52 7.09 -3.83 1.62
C GLN A 52 5.65 -3.35 1.81
N SER A 53 5.50 -2.16 2.39
CA SER A 53 4.21 -1.51 2.64
C SER A 53 3.43 -1.21 1.36
N LEU A 54 2.12 -1.09 1.48
CA LEU A 54 1.26 -0.60 0.41
C LEU A 54 1.50 0.90 0.19
N ASN A 55 1.39 1.34 -1.05
CA ASN A 55 1.27 2.77 -1.34
C ASN A 55 -0.21 3.10 -1.26
N VAL A 56 -0.55 4.07 -0.40
CA VAL A 56 -1.93 4.49 -0.16
C VAL A 56 -2.04 6.00 -0.20
N ARG A 57 -3.24 6.50 -0.50
CA ARG A 57 -3.58 7.93 -0.46
C ARG A 57 -4.96 8.09 0.17
N PRO A 58 -5.19 9.10 1.01
CA PRO A 58 -6.53 9.34 1.55
C PRO A 58 -7.49 9.65 0.40
N VAL A 59 -8.69 9.08 0.48
CA VAL A 59 -9.80 9.46 -0.41
C VAL A 59 -10.42 10.72 0.15
N LEU A 60 -10.48 11.75 -0.68
CA LEU A 60 -11.11 13.03 -0.35
C LEU A 60 -12.55 13.06 -0.85
N ASP A 61 -13.43 13.73 -0.11
CA ASP A 61 -14.81 13.98 -0.55
C ASP A 61 -14.91 15.17 -1.52
N GLY A 62 -16.15 15.59 -1.83
CA GLY A 62 -16.42 16.70 -2.73
C GLY A 62 -15.98 18.07 -2.21
N ASP A 63 -15.79 18.20 -0.90
CA ASP A 63 -15.33 19.42 -0.22
C ASP A 63 -13.81 19.38 0.03
N GLY A 64 -13.15 18.26 -0.29
CA GLY A 64 -11.71 18.06 -0.14
C GLY A 64 -11.29 17.51 1.22
N GLU A 65 -12.24 17.07 2.06
CA GLU A 65 -12.00 16.52 3.39
C GLU A 65 -11.70 15.02 3.32
N GLU A 66 -10.88 14.51 4.25
CA GLU A 66 -10.56 13.09 4.30
C GLU A 66 -11.78 12.26 4.72
N THR A 67 -12.14 11.26 3.91
CA THR A 67 -13.27 10.36 4.19
C THR A 67 -12.96 9.29 5.26
N GLY A 68 -11.71 9.19 5.70
CA GLY A 68 -11.23 8.10 6.55
C GLY A 68 -11.01 6.76 5.82
N THR A 69 -11.11 6.76 4.49
CA THR A 69 -10.71 5.64 3.62
C THR A 69 -9.49 6.00 2.77
N TYR A 70 -8.78 4.98 2.30
CA TYR A 70 -7.55 5.15 1.55
C TYR A 70 -7.56 4.33 0.26
N GLU A 71 -7.27 4.99 -0.86
CA GLU A 71 -7.06 4.32 -2.13
C GLU A 71 -5.68 3.68 -2.19
N VAL A 72 -5.59 2.49 -2.81
CA VAL A 72 -4.34 1.77 -3.11
C VAL A 72 -3.99 1.96 -4.60
N PRO A 73 -3.28 3.03 -4.99
CA PRO A 73 -2.87 3.28 -6.37
C PRO A 73 -1.77 2.34 -6.84
N ALA A 74 -0.97 1.77 -5.93
CA ALA A 74 0.04 0.77 -6.29
C ALA A 74 0.13 -0.36 -5.25
N GLY A 75 0.31 -1.58 -5.74
CA GLY A 75 0.42 -2.77 -4.90
C GLY A 75 -0.82 -3.65 -4.88
N GLY A 76 -1.68 -3.59 -5.90
CA GLY A 76 -2.93 -4.36 -5.96
C GLY A 76 -2.80 -5.85 -5.64
N ARG A 77 -1.73 -6.52 -6.06
CA ARG A 77 -1.49 -7.93 -5.69
C ARG A 77 -1.29 -8.16 -4.18
N ARG A 78 -0.61 -7.24 -3.49
CA ARG A 78 -0.43 -7.31 -2.03
C ARG A 78 -1.74 -7.00 -1.31
N TYR A 79 -2.50 -6.02 -1.80
CA TYR A 79 -3.85 -5.75 -1.31
C TYR A 79 -4.76 -6.97 -1.42
N LEU A 80 -4.84 -7.59 -2.61
CA LEU A 80 -5.64 -8.80 -2.83
C LEU A 80 -5.16 -9.99 -1.98
N ALA A 81 -3.85 -10.15 -1.82
CA ALA A 81 -3.28 -11.20 -0.98
C ALA A 81 -3.62 -10.99 0.52
N LEU A 82 -3.61 -9.75 1.01
CA LEU A 82 -4.06 -9.43 2.37
C LEU A 82 -5.53 -9.79 2.57
N GLY A 83 -6.37 -9.57 1.54
CA GLY A 83 -7.78 -9.94 1.56
C GLY A 83 -8.07 -11.44 1.71
N ILE A 84 -7.08 -12.31 1.42
CA ILE A 84 -7.20 -13.76 1.66
C ILE A 84 -6.95 -14.11 3.14
N LEU A 85 -6.25 -13.24 3.87
CA LEU A 85 -5.78 -13.49 5.24
C LEU A 85 -6.71 -12.90 6.33
N VAL A 86 -7.76 -12.17 5.95
CA VAL A 86 -8.65 -11.41 6.86
C VAL A 86 -10.09 -11.86 6.75
#